data_AF-A0A2N3XZ52-F1
#
_entry.id   AF-A0A2N3XZ52-F1
#
_cell.length_a   1.000
_cell.length_b   1.000
_cell.length_c   1.000
_cell.angle_alpha   90.00
_cell.angle_beta   90.00
_cell.angle_gamma   90.00
#
_symmetry.space_group_name_H-M   'P 1'
#
loop_
_entity.id
_entity.type
_entity.pdbx_description
1 polymer ?
#
loop_
_entity_poly.entity_id
_entity_poly.type
_entity_poly.pdbx_seq_one_letter_code
_entity_poly.pdbx_strand_id
1 'polypeptide(L)' 'MKFTCQRHPGLYVRDLGVRFTDGVAEVDAATAARLRTLPAELGVRQAGGDEDPGTDAPAKARRTRRT' A
#
# COMPACT_ATOMS: atom_id res chain seq x y z
N MET A 1 -10.72 7.41 1.73
CA MET A 1 -10.19 6.04 1.96
C MET A 1 -8.70 6.05 1.65
N LYS A 2 -7.88 5.22 2.31
CA LYS A 2 -6.42 5.23 2.09
C LYS A 2 -6.00 4.00 1.29
N PHE A 3 -5.09 4.20 0.36
CA PHE A 3 -4.40 3.13 -0.35
C PHE A 3 -2.91 3.22 -0.09
N THR A 4 -2.28 2.08 0.04
CA THR A 4 -0.84 1.95 0.24
C THR A 4 -0.24 1.19 -0.93
N CYS A 5 0.90 1.65 -1.42
CA CYS A 5 1.68 1.02 -2.47
C CYS A 5 3.12 0.86 -1.99
N GLN A 6 3.49 -0.38 -1.63
CA GLN A 6 4.83 -0.65 -1.10
C GLN A 6 5.89 -0.79 -2.20
N ARG A 7 5.48 -1.19 -3.40
CA ARG A 7 6.40 -1.43 -4.52
C ARG A 7 6.85 -0.13 -5.18
N HIS A 8 5.98 0.88 -5.19
CA HIS A 8 6.21 2.16 -5.84
C HIS A 8 5.75 3.32 -4.93
N PRO A 9 6.65 3.83 -4.04
CA PRO A 9 6.29 4.86 -3.08
C PRO A 9 5.90 6.21 -3.71
N GLY A 10 6.28 6.44 -4.97
CA GLY A 10 5.94 7.64 -5.76
C GLY A 10 5.01 7.36 -6.95
N LEU A 11 4.22 6.28 -6.91
CA LEU A 11 3.35 5.91 -8.02
C LEU A 11 2.38 7.06 -8.36
N TYR A 12 2.28 7.40 -9.64
CA TYR A 12 1.30 8.36 -10.13
C TYR A 12 0.37 7.68 -11.13
N VAL A 13 -0.89 7.51 -10.74
CA VAL A 13 -1.95 6.97 -11.59
C VAL A 13 -2.56 8.12 -12.37
N ARG A 14 -1.96 8.43 -13.52
CA ARG A 14 -2.35 9.57 -14.38
C ARG A 14 -3.83 9.55 -14.78
N ASP A 15 -4.38 8.35 -14.99
CA ASP A 15 -5.77 8.15 -15.40
C ASP A 15 -6.78 8.56 -14.32
N LEU A 16 -6.40 8.39 -13.05
CA LEU A 16 -7.23 8.72 -11.88
C LEU A 16 -6.80 10.02 -11.19
N GLY A 17 -5.70 10.64 -11.62
CA GLY A 17 -5.09 11.79 -10.96
C GLY A 17 -4.55 11.49 -9.55
N VAL A 18 -4.32 10.23 -9.21
CA VAL A 18 -3.90 9.81 -7.87
C VAL A 18 -2.39 9.76 -7.79
N ARG A 19 -1.81 10.46 -6.82
CA ARG A 19 -0.39 10.39 -6.49
C ARG A 19 -0.20 9.70 -5.15
N PHE A 20 0.64 8.67 -5.14
CA PHE A 20 1.17 8.08 -3.93
C PHE A 20 2.37 8.91 -3.47
N THR A 21 2.37 9.27 -2.19
CA THR A 21 3.45 9.98 -1.50
C THR A 21 3.88 9.10 -0.34
N ASP A 22 5.17 8.75 -0.28
CA ASP A 22 5.71 7.79 0.69
C ASP A 22 4.96 6.43 0.69
N GLY A 23 4.44 6.05 -0.49
CA GLY A 23 3.65 4.84 -0.65
C GLY A 23 2.25 4.93 -0.10
N VAL A 24 1.73 6.13 0.19
CA VAL A 24 0.35 6.34 0.65
C VAL A 24 -0.36 7.30 -0.29
N ALA A 25 -1.59 6.96 -0.67
CA ALA A 25 -2.50 7.84 -1.39
C ALA A 25 -3.84 7.90 -0.67
N GLU A 26 -4.39 9.11 -0.57
CA GLU A 26 -5.76 9.32 -0.12
C GLU A 26 -6.66 9.49 -1.33
N VAL A 27 -7.74 8.70 -1.36
CA VAL A 27 -8.64 8.60 -2.51
C VAL A 27 -10.08 8.43 -2.08
N ASP A 28 -10.99 8.89 -2.93
CA ASP A 28 -12.43 8.70 -2.77
C ASP A 28 -12.89 7.29 -3.11
N ALA A 29 -14.13 6.95 -2.71
CA ALA A 29 -14.72 5.64 -2.94
C ALA A 29 -14.83 5.28 -4.45
N ALA A 30 -15.12 6.26 -5.30
CA ALA A 30 -15.18 6.06 -6.76
C ALA A 30 -13.80 5.66 -7.32
N THR A 31 -12.74 6.34 -6.86
CA THR A 31 -11.36 6.09 -7.25
C THR A 31 -10.84 4.77 -6.67
N ALA A 32 -11.24 4.43 -5.44
CA ALA A 32 -10.92 3.16 -4.78
C ALA A 32 -11.41 1.95 -5.59
N ALA A 33 -12.63 2.02 -6.15
CA ALA A 33 -13.17 0.95 -6.99
C ALA A 33 -12.31 0.74 -8.25
N ARG A 34 -11.81 1.83 -8.86
CA ARG A 34 -10.91 1.77 -10.02
C ARG A 34 -9.52 1.26 -9.65
N LEU A 35 -8.97 1.68 -8.51
CA LEU A 35 -7.68 1.17 -8.03
C LEU A 35 -7.73 -0.33 -7.72
N ARG A 36 -8.86 -0.87 -7.25
CA ARG A 36 -9.06 -2.32 -7.06
C ARG A 36 -9.11 -3.10 -8.36
N THR A 37 -9.45 -2.47 -9.49
CA THR A 37 -9.38 -3.10 -10.82
C THR A 37 -7.99 -3.11 -11.43
N LEU A 38 -7.03 -2.40 -10.82
CA LEU A 38 -5.65 -2.40 -11.31
C LEU A 38 -4.97 -3.76 -11.04
N PRO A 39 -3.99 -4.14 -11.88
CA PRO A 39 -3.20 -5.34 -11.67
C PRO A 39 -2.53 -5.35 -10.29
N ALA A 40 -2.60 -6.49 -9.60
CA ALA A 40 -1.95 -6.69 -8.30
C ALA A 40 -0.42 -6.53 -8.37
N GLU A 41 0.17 -6.64 -9.56
CA GLU A 41 1.59 -6.41 -9.82
C GLU A 41 2.04 -4.98 -9.48
N LEU A 42 1.15 -4.00 -9.58
CA LEU A 42 1.43 -2.62 -9.17
C LEU A 42 1.59 -2.47 -7.64
N GLY A 43 1.09 -3.44 -6.86
CA GLY A 43 1.23 -3.45 -5.40
C GLY A 43 0.33 -2.44 -4.67
N VAL A 44 -0.70 -1.91 -5.33
CA VAL A 44 -1.69 -0.99 -4.74
C VAL A 44 -2.69 -1.78 -3.90
N ARG A 45 -2.72 -1.53 -2.59
CA ARG A 45 -3.63 -2.18 -1.63
C ARG A 45 -4.42 -1.15 -0.84
N GLN A 46 -5.65 -1.48 -0.45
CA GLN A 46 -6.43 -0.62 0.43
C GLN A 46 -5.89 -0.72 1.85
N ALA A 47 -5.60 0.42 2.47
CA ALA A 47 -5.21 0.47 3.87
C ALA A 47 -6.48 0.33 4.74
N GLY A 48 -6.51 -0.71 5.59
CA GLY A 48 -7.56 -0.94 6.58
C GLY A 48 -8.58 -2.04 6.28
N GLY A 49 -8.29 -2.94 5.32
CA GLY A 49 -8.94 -4.27 5.31
C GLY A 49 -8.10 -5.24 6.13
N ASP A 50 -8.70 -5.90 7.11
CA ASP A 50 -8.12 -7.06 7.79
C ASP A 50 -7.51 -8.03 6.76
N GLU A 51 -6.32 -8.60 7.06
CA GLU A 51 -5.43 -9.41 6.20
C GLU A 51 -4.24 -8.67 5.54
N ASP A 52 -3.25 -8.36 6.38
CA ASP A 52 -1.95 -9.06 6.43
C ASP A 52 -0.72 -8.11 6.42
N PRO A 53 0.17 -8.17 7.45
CA PRO A 53 1.40 -7.40 7.55
C PRO A 53 2.49 -7.97 6.63
N GLY A 54 2.31 -7.83 5.32
CA GLY A 54 3.30 -8.26 4.33
C GLY A 54 4.10 -7.10 3.78
N THR A 55 5.32 -6.90 4.33
CA THR A 55 6.47 -6.14 3.76
C THR A 55 6.37 -4.61 3.93
N ASP A 56 7.36 -3.75 4.21
CA ASP A 56 8.78 -3.84 4.51
C ASP A 56 9.04 -2.88 5.69
N ALA A 57 8.84 -3.34 6.93
CA ALA A 57 9.64 -2.83 8.02
C ALA A 57 10.92 -3.67 7.99
N PRO A 58 12.14 -3.09 8.05
CA PRO A 58 13.31 -3.91 8.28
C PRO A 58 13.06 -4.58 9.62
N ALA A 59 12.87 -5.90 9.58
CA ALA A 59 12.70 -6.74 10.74
C ALA A 59 13.96 -6.58 11.61
N LYS A 60 13.95 -5.60 12.53
CA LYS A 60 14.88 -5.55 13.65
C LYS A 60 14.56 -6.76 14.50
N ALA A 61 15.34 -7.81 14.25
CA ALA A 61 15.31 -9.10 14.91
C ALA A 61 15.13 -8.92 16.43
N ARG A 62 13.92 -9.25 16.91
CA ARG A 62 13.70 -9.57 18.32
C ARG A 62 14.36 -10.92 18.58
N ARG A 63 15.68 -10.93 18.81
CA ARG A 63 16.38 -12.09 19.35
C ARG A 63 16.39 -11.99 20.88
N THR A 64 15.26 -12.32 21.49
CA THR A 64 15.23 -12.74 22.89
C THR A 64 15.40 -14.25 22.93
N ARG A 65 16.53 -14.73 23.44
CA ARG A 65 16.61 -16.07 24.02
C ARG A 65 17.56 -16.06 25.21
N ARG A 66 16.94 -16.27 26.38
CA ARG A 66 17.52 -16.66 27.68
C ARG A 66 18.56 -17.77 27.53
N THR A 67 19.66 -17.64 28.28
CA THR A 67 20.22 -18.66 29.18
C THR A 67 21.06 -17.93 30.22
#